data_AF-A0A4E0S110-F1
#
_entry.id   AF-A0A4E0S110-F1
#
_cell.length_a   1.000
_cell.length_b   1.000
_cell.length_c   1.000
_cell.angle_alpha   90.00
_cell.angle_beta   90.00
_cell.angle_gamma   90.00
#
_symmetry.space_group_name_H-M   'P 1'
#
loop_
_entity.id
_entity.type
_entity.pdbx_description
1 polymer ?
#
loop_
_entity_poly.entity_id
_entity_poly.type
_entity_poly.pdbx_seq_one_letter_code
_entity_poly.pdbx_strand_id
1 'polypeptide(L)'
;MATPAKAAVRQVQPLLSRNNKEAHRRVINLYRAWYRQIPYINLEFDIPKTENDMRQKLREEFMKHKDVKDIRIIDLLVVKGQMELQETAQKWKNSGTFMYLYKDTVEKKPTDFMSKFLAGQD
;
A
#
# COMPACT_ATOMS: atom_id res chain seq x y z
N MET A 1 5.22 -51.23 -2.01
CA MET A 1 4.30 -50.08 -1.78
C MET A 1 5.16 -48.85 -1.52
N ALA A 2 5.15 -47.86 -2.42
CA ALA A 2 5.98 -46.66 -2.27
C ALA A 2 5.36 -45.71 -1.25
N THR A 3 6.07 -45.44 -0.16
CA THR A 3 5.69 -44.41 0.83
C THR A 3 5.78 -43.02 0.20
N PRO A 4 4.72 -42.18 0.28
CA PRO A 4 4.79 -40.82 -0.24
C PRO A 4 5.81 -40.01 0.57
N ALA A 5 6.74 -39.34 -0.12
CA ALA A 5 7.68 -38.43 0.50
C ALA A 5 6.91 -37.32 1.22
N LYS A 6 7.11 -37.19 2.53
CA LYS A 6 6.54 -36.09 3.32
C LYS A 6 7.08 -34.78 2.75
N ALA A 7 6.21 -33.93 2.23
CA ALA A 7 6.56 -32.58 1.82
C ALA A 7 7.10 -31.82 3.04
N ALA A 8 8.42 -31.71 3.15
CA ALA A 8 9.06 -30.89 4.15
C ALA A 8 8.78 -29.43 3.81
N VAL A 9 7.77 -28.84 4.46
CA VAL A 9 7.54 -27.40 4.36
C VAL A 9 8.78 -26.72 4.93
N ARG A 10 9.49 -25.98 4.09
CA ARG A 10 10.64 -25.18 4.51
C ARG A 10 10.16 -24.17 5.56
N GLN A 11 10.46 -24.45 6.82
CA GLN A 11 10.11 -23.57 7.93
C GLN A 11 10.97 -22.31 7.81
N VAL A 12 10.33 -21.18 7.52
CA VAL A 12 11.01 -19.88 7.46
C VAL A 12 10.60 -19.06 8.67
N GLN A 13 11.56 -18.32 9.24
CA GLN A 13 11.26 -17.46 10.38
C GLN A 13 10.29 -16.34 9.98
N PRO A 14 9.19 -16.15 10.74
CA PRO A 14 8.27 -15.04 10.54
C PRO A 14 8.90 -13.73 11.02
N LEU A 15 8.46 -12.60 10.47
CA LEU A 15 8.94 -11.27 10.87
C LEU A 15 8.18 -10.73 12.09
N LEU A 16 6.86 -10.55 11.99
CA LEU A 16 6.01 -10.09 13.10
C LEU A 16 4.79 -10.99 13.34
N SER A 17 4.13 -11.43 12.27
CA SER A 17 2.91 -12.22 12.30
C SER A 17 3.22 -13.69 12.17
N ARG A 18 2.65 -14.50 13.06
CA ARG A 18 2.77 -15.98 12.98
C ARG A 18 1.69 -16.60 12.10
N ASN A 19 0.58 -15.90 11.92
CA ASN A 19 -0.58 -16.37 11.18
C ASN A 19 -1.22 -15.23 10.37
N ASN A 20 -2.06 -15.60 9.39
CA ASN A 20 -2.78 -14.64 8.55
C ASN A 20 -3.74 -13.74 9.34
N LYS A 21 -4.33 -14.23 10.44
CA LYS A 21 -5.29 -13.47 11.26
C LYS A 21 -4.62 -12.29 11.96
N GLU A 22 -3.42 -12.48 12.48
CA GLU A 22 -2.59 -11.45 13.09
C GLU A 22 -2.16 -10.41 12.06
N ALA A 23 -1.67 -10.86 10.89
CA ALA A 23 -1.29 -9.97 9.79
C ALA A 23 -2.48 -9.11 9.36
N HIS A 24 -3.65 -9.72 9.17
CA HIS A 24 -4.88 -9.01 8.81
C HIS A 24 -5.29 -7.96 9.86
N ARG A 25 -5.19 -8.31 11.15
CA ARG A 25 -5.45 -7.36 12.25
C ARG A 25 -4.51 -6.17 12.20
N ARG A 26 -3.22 -6.39 11.94
CA ARG A 26 -2.21 -5.33 11.82
C ARG A 26 -2.51 -4.41 10.64
N VAL A 27 -2.86 -4.97 9.47
CA VAL A 27 -3.27 -4.19 8.28
C VAL A 27 -4.49 -3.31 8.58
N ILE A 28 -5.53 -3.85 9.21
CA ILE A 28 -6.73 -3.07 9.57
C ILE A 28 -6.39 -1.96 10.57
N ASN A 29 -5.57 -2.25 11.57
CA ASN A 29 -5.15 -1.25 12.54
C ASN A 29 -4.37 -0.11 11.87
N LEU A 30 -3.47 -0.44 10.93
CA LEU A 30 -2.75 0.55 10.14
C LEU A 30 -3.70 1.39 9.28
N TYR A 31 -4.67 0.76 8.61
CA TYR A 31 -5.69 1.47 7.81
C TYR A 31 -6.49 2.46 8.67
N ARG A 32 -6.92 2.04 9.87
CA ARG A 32 -7.63 2.90 10.82
C ARG A 32 -6.77 4.03 11.36
N ALA A 33 -5.47 3.80 11.56
CA ALA A 33 -4.53 4.82 11.97
C ALA A 33 -4.39 5.91 10.89
N TRP A 34 -4.18 5.51 9.64
CA TRP A 34 -4.18 6.42 8.50
C TRP A 34 -5.49 7.18 8.35
N TYR A 35 -6.63 6.49 8.44
CA TYR A 35 -7.95 7.13 8.32
C TYR A 35 -8.15 8.28 9.33
N ARG A 36 -7.69 8.09 10.57
CA ARG A 36 -7.74 9.14 11.60
C ARG A 36 -6.74 10.27 11.37
N GLN A 37 -5.62 10.00 10.70
CA GLN A 37 -4.60 11.00 10.41
C GLN A 37 -5.00 11.94 9.25
N ILE A 38 -5.89 11.50 8.34
CA ILE A 38 -6.29 12.24 7.14
C ILE A 38 -6.72 13.70 7.40
N PRO A 39 -7.61 14.00 8.36
CA PRO A 39 -8.03 15.40 8.61
C PRO A 39 -6.86 16.30 9.03
N TYR A 40 -5.93 15.77 9.83
CA TYR A 40 -4.72 16.47 10.24
C TYR A 40 -3.80 16.72 9.04
N ILE A 41 -3.62 15.71 8.17
CA ILE A 41 -2.82 15.86 6.95
C ILE A 41 -3.39 16.96 6.06
N ASN A 42 -4.72 17.03 5.89
CA ASN A 42 -5.34 18.05 5.05
C ASN A 42 -5.01 19.46 5.55
N LEU A 43 -5.16 19.66 6.86
CA LEU A 43 -4.95 20.95 7.51
C LEU A 43 -3.47 21.35 7.51
N GLU A 44 -2.57 20.40 7.76
CA GLU A 44 -1.15 20.68 7.95
C GLU A 44 -0.39 20.88 6.63
N PHE A 45 -0.80 20.17 5.57
CA PHE A 45 -0.12 20.22 4.27
C PHE A 45 -0.84 21.05 3.21
N ASP A 46 -2.00 21.63 3.54
CA ASP A 46 -2.84 22.47 2.68
C ASP A 46 -3.03 21.87 1.27
N ILE A 47 -3.52 20.62 1.26
CA ILE A 47 -3.71 19.85 0.03
C ILE A 47 -5.03 20.30 -0.63
N PRO A 48 -5.06 20.81 -1.88
CA PRO A 48 -6.29 21.09 -2.62
C PRO A 48 -7.07 19.84 -3.05
N LYS A 49 -7.49 18.99 -2.09
CA LYS A 49 -8.34 17.82 -2.28
C LYS A 49 -9.33 17.70 -1.11
N THR A 50 -10.48 17.06 -1.35
CA THR A 50 -11.46 16.82 -0.29
C THR A 50 -10.99 15.69 0.61
N GLU A 51 -11.37 15.68 1.89
CA GLU A 51 -11.10 14.55 2.78
C GLU A 51 -11.63 13.21 2.23
N ASN A 52 -12.79 13.25 1.56
CA ASN A 52 -13.37 12.06 0.92
C ASN A 52 -12.46 11.51 -0.18
N ASP A 53 -11.86 12.40 -0.99
CA ASP A 53 -10.93 12.02 -2.05
C ASP A 53 -9.66 11.39 -1.47
N MET A 54 -9.14 11.95 -0.36
CA MET A 54 -8.00 11.36 0.36
C MET A 54 -8.33 9.99 0.95
N ARG A 55 -9.52 9.80 1.53
CA ARG A 55 -9.97 8.50 2.05
C ARG A 55 -10.12 7.47 0.93
N GLN A 56 -10.63 7.88 -0.22
CA GLN A 56 -10.70 7.02 -1.41
C GLN A 56 -9.30 6.66 -1.90
N LYS A 57 -8.38 7.62 -1.93
CA LYS A 57 -6.99 7.37 -2.34
C LYS A 57 -6.27 6.42 -1.38
N LEU A 58 -6.47 6.58 -0.07
CA LEU A 58 -5.99 5.64 0.94
C LEU A 58 -6.47 4.21 0.65
N ARG A 59 -7.77 4.05 0.34
CA ARG A 59 -8.33 2.74 -0.03
C ARG A 59 -7.69 2.18 -1.29
N GLU A 60 -7.46 3.00 -2.31
CA GLU A 60 -6.79 2.60 -3.55
C GLU A 60 -5.38 2.07 -3.26
N GLU A 61 -4.58 2.77 -2.45
CA GLU A 61 -3.23 2.34 -2.08
C GLU A 61 -3.22 0.98 -1.38
N PHE A 62 -4.13 0.74 -0.43
CA PHE A 62 -4.24 -0.57 0.23
C PHE A 62 -4.69 -1.67 -0.75
N MET A 63 -5.57 -1.34 -1.71
CA MET A 63 -6.06 -2.30 -2.69
C MET A 63 -5.00 -2.71 -3.73
N LYS A 64 -3.96 -1.91 -3.97
CA LYS A 64 -2.83 -2.29 -4.84
C LYS A 64 -2.13 -3.56 -4.35
N HIS A 65 -2.20 -3.86 -3.06
CA HIS A 65 -1.55 -5.02 -2.44
C HIS A 65 -2.52 -6.16 -2.10
N LYS A 66 -3.75 -6.15 -2.63
CA LYS A 66 -4.79 -7.16 -2.31
C LYS A 66 -4.38 -8.61 -2.62
N ASP A 67 -3.54 -8.80 -3.63
CA ASP A 67 -3.18 -10.13 -4.15
C ASP A 67 -1.97 -10.75 -3.41
N VAL A 68 -1.38 -10.02 -2.44
CA VAL A 68 -0.24 -10.49 -1.65
C VAL A 68 -0.71 -11.53 -0.64
N LYS A 69 -0.17 -12.75 -0.74
CA LYS A 69 -0.52 -13.89 0.14
C LYS A 69 0.55 -14.23 1.18
N ASP A 70 1.82 -13.87 0.95
CA ASP A 70 2.91 -14.18 1.88
C ASP A 70 2.87 -13.24 3.09
N ILE A 71 2.75 -13.83 4.28
CA ILE A 71 2.69 -13.12 5.58
C ILE A 71 3.89 -12.19 5.77
N ARG A 72 5.09 -12.61 5.36
CA ARG A 72 6.32 -11.80 5.57
C ARG A 72 6.30 -10.54 4.71
N ILE A 73 5.74 -10.64 3.51
CA ILE A 73 5.59 -9.49 2.62
C ILE A 73 4.52 -8.55 3.18
N ILE A 74 3.41 -9.09 3.68
CA ILE A 74 2.36 -8.29 4.35
C ILE A 74 2.95 -7.54 5.55
N ASP A 75 3.69 -8.22 6.42
CA ASP A 75 4.34 -7.58 7.58
C ASP A 75 5.31 -6.48 7.16
N LEU A 76 6.12 -6.71 6.12
CA LEU A 76 7.03 -5.71 5.59
C LEU A 76 6.29 -4.48 5.07
N LEU A 77 5.19 -4.69 4.34
CA LEU A 77 4.33 -3.60 3.85
C LEU A 77 3.70 -2.82 5.00
N VAL A 78 3.26 -3.51 6.06
CA VAL A 78 2.73 -2.87 7.27
C VAL A 78 3.80 -2.00 7.94
N VAL A 79 5.02 -2.51 8.12
CA VAL A 79 6.12 -1.75 8.71
C VAL A 79 6.44 -0.51 7.87
N LYS A 80 6.53 -0.65 6.55
CA LYS A 80 6.72 0.50 5.64
C LYS A 80 5.59 1.52 5.80
N GLY A 81 4.34 1.08 5.83
CA GLY A 81 3.21 1.99 6.01
C GLY A 81 3.13 2.64 7.40
N GLN A 82 3.70 2.02 8.44
CA GLN A 82 3.85 2.62 9.76
C GLN A 82 4.95 3.68 9.78
N MET A 83 6.10 3.41 9.14
CA MET A 83 7.17 4.39 8.98
C MET A 83 6.64 5.64 8.25
N GLU A 84 5.98 5.44 7.11
CA GLU A 84 5.35 6.51 6.33
C GLU A 84 4.36 7.36 7.14
N LEU A 85 3.55 6.71 7.99
CA LEU A 85 2.61 7.40 8.86
C LEU A 85 3.32 8.25 9.92
N GLN A 86 4.40 7.73 10.50
CA GLN A 86 5.21 8.44 11.47
C GLN A 86 5.90 9.66 10.84
N GLU A 87 6.53 9.48 9.66
CA GLU A 87 7.16 10.58 8.92
C GLU A 87 6.15 11.69 8.58
N THR A 88 4.92 11.29 8.23
CA THR A 88 3.82 12.20 7.96
C THR A 88 3.39 12.97 9.21
N ALA A 89 3.14 12.26 10.32
CA ALA A 89 2.73 12.86 11.58
C ALA A 89 3.81 13.78 12.19
N GLN A 90 5.08 13.47 11.95
CA GLN A 90 6.22 14.29 12.40
C GLN A 90 6.61 15.39 11.41
N LYS A 91 5.87 15.54 10.29
CA LYS A 91 6.11 16.56 9.26
C LYS A 91 7.51 16.48 8.63
N TRP A 92 8.03 15.28 8.48
CA TRP A 92 9.30 15.06 7.77
C TRP A 92 9.10 15.04 6.25
N LYS A 93 7.87 14.84 5.79
CA LYS A 93 7.47 14.91 4.38
C LYS A 93 7.06 16.32 3.97
N ASN A 94 7.06 16.57 2.67
CA ASN A 94 6.53 17.80 2.07
C ASN A 94 5.15 17.54 1.43
N SER A 95 4.39 18.61 1.18
CA SER A 95 3.08 18.54 0.51
C SER A 95 3.16 17.92 -0.89
N GLY A 96 4.27 18.14 -1.60
CA GLY A 96 4.54 17.55 -2.91
C GLY A 96 4.52 16.02 -2.91
N THR A 97 4.93 15.38 -1.81
CA THR A 97 4.89 13.91 -1.68
C THR A 97 3.45 13.38 -1.74
N PHE A 98 2.50 14.06 -1.09
CA PHE A 98 1.09 13.67 -1.15
C PHE A 98 0.49 13.92 -2.53
N MET A 99 0.84 15.04 -3.17
CA MET A 99 0.40 15.33 -4.53
C MET A 99 0.89 14.32 -5.55
N TYR A 100 2.12 13.82 -5.37
CA TYR A 100 2.68 12.80 -6.24
C TYR A 100 1.85 11.49 -6.24
N LEU A 101 1.16 11.16 -5.15
CA LEU A 101 0.30 9.97 -5.08
C LEU A 101 -0.87 10.01 -6.06
N TYR A 102 -1.39 11.22 -6.35
CA TYR A 102 -2.52 11.40 -7.25
C TYR A 102 -2.15 11.23 -8.72
N LYS A 103 -0.89 11.51 -9.09
CA LYS A 103 -0.37 11.42 -10.47
C LYS A 103 -1.19 12.25 -11.48
N ASP A 104 -1.75 13.38 -11.06
CA ASP A 104 -2.62 14.23 -11.89
C ASP A 104 -1.89 14.77 -13.14
N THR A 105 -0.58 15.00 -13.06
CA THR A 105 0.24 15.52 -14.17
C THR A 105 0.81 14.44 -15.08
N VAL A 106 0.68 13.16 -14.72
CA VAL A 106 1.24 12.06 -15.50
C VAL A 106 0.22 11.62 -16.52
N GLU A 107 0.54 11.78 -17.80
CA GLU A 107 -0.30 11.26 -18.87
C GLU A 107 -0.49 9.75 -18.72
N LYS A 108 -1.76 9.32 -18.74
CA LYS A 108 -2.09 7.90 -18.59
C LYS A 108 -1.55 7.17 -19.81
N LYS A 109 -0.64 6.21 -19.56
CA LYS A 109 -0.10 5.37 -20.63
C LYS A 109 -1.24 4.65 -21.35
N PRO A 110 -1.20 4.58 -22.69
CA PRO A 110 -2.18 3.84 -23.46
C PRO A 110 -2.22 2.38 -22.99
N THR A 111 -3.41 1.88 -22.68
CA THR A 111 -3.59 0.48 -22.23
C THR A 111 -3.92 -0.44 -23.40
N ASP A 112 -4.63 0.08 -24.40
CA ASP A 112 -5.06 -0.67 -25.58
C ASP A 112 -3.91 -0.88 -26.57
N PHE A 113 -3.94 -2.02 -27.26
CA PHE A 113 -2.93 -2.41 -28.23
C PHE A 113 -2.76 -1.36 -29.33
N MET A 114 -3.86 -0.89 -29.94
CA MET A 114 -3.77 0.07 -31.05
C MET A 114 -3.17 1.40 -30.57
N SER A 115 -3.57 1.87 -29.39
CA SER A 115 -3.03 3.09 -28.81
C SER A 115 -1.55 3.01 -28.43
N LYS A 116 -1.06 1.84 -28.00
CA LYS A 116 0.38 1.58 -27.75
C LYS A 116 1.18 1.49 -29.04
N PHE A 117 0.64 0.76 -30.02
CA PHE A 117 1.23 0.60 -31.34
C PHE A 117 1.43 1.95 -32.04
N LEU A 118 0.40 2.80 -32.05
CA LEU A 118 0.48 4.15 -32.63
C LEU A 118 1.42 5.09 -31.86
N ALA A 119 1.62 4.86 -30.56
CA ALA A 119 2.58 5.61 -29.74
C ALA A 119 4.03 5.14 -29.90
N GLY A 120 4.28 4.06 -30.67
CA GLY A 120 5.61 3.50 -30.89
C GLY A 120 6.25 2.91 -29.63
N GLN A 121 5.44 2.54 -28.63
CA GLN A 121 5.89 1.88 -27.40
C GLN A 121 5.41 0.43 -27.42
N ASP A 122 6.31 -0.49 -27.77
CA ASP A 122 6.18 -1.93 -27.45
C ASP A 122 6.76 -2.22 -26.06
#